data_AF-A0A645BZR1-F1
#
_entry.id   AF-A0A645BZR1-F1
#
_cell.length_a   1.000
_cell.length_b   1.000
_cell.length_c   1.000
_cell.angle_alpha   90.00
_cell.angle_beta   90.00
_cell.angle_gamma   90.00
#
_symmetry.space_group_name_H-M   'P 1'
#
loop_
_entity.id
_entity.type
_entity.pdbx_description
1 polymer ?
#
loop_
_entity_poly.entity_id
_entity_poly.type
_entity_poly.pdbx_seq_one_letter_code
_entity_poly.pdbx_strand_id
1 'polypeptide(L)' 'MGHGVNLVRKGVSGTTYNQLFEFNMKINNPALTGQILVACARAATKTKAGAYTMIEIPVIDMLYGEKEDLIRRLV' A
#
# COMPACT_ATOMS: atom_id res chain seq x y z
N MET A 1 11.44 18.11 6.38
CA MET A 1 10.33 18.36 5.44
C MET A 1 9.14 17.51 5.85
N GLY A 2 8.12 18.12 6.47
CA GLY A 2 6.88 17.43 6.81
C GLY A 2 5.89 17.48 5.63
N HIS A 3 5.20 16.38 5.37
CA HIS A 3 4.11 16.31 4.40
C HIS A 3 3.03 15.39 4.93
N GLY A 4 1.85 15.43 4.31
CA GLY A 4 0.74 14.60 4.75
C GLY A 4 -0.30 14.43 3.67
N VAL A 5 -1.19 13.49 3.89
CA VAL A 5 -2.31 13.17 3.03
C VAL A 5 -3.54 13.00 3.91
N ASN A 6 -4.68 13.48 3.43
CA ASN A 6 -5.99 13.10 3.91
C ASN A 6 -6.84 12.67 2.70
N LEU A 7 -7.20 11.39 2.64
CA LEU A 7 -8.05 10.83 1.59
C LEU A 7 -9.34 10.33 2.24
N VAL A 8 -10.48 10.92 1.86
CA VAL A 8 -11.80 10.61 2.39
C VAL A 8 -12.70 10.07 1.30
N ARG A 9 -13.43 9.00 1.59
CA ARG A 9 -14.50 8.48 0.74
C ARG A 9 -15.75 8.19 1.57
N LYS A 10 -16.86 8.84 1.20
CA LYS A 10 -18.21 8.46 1.64
C LYS A 10 -18.94 7.75 0.51
N GLY A 11 -19.56 6.61 0.80
CA GLY A 11 -20.18 5.78 -0.23
C GLY A 11 -21.23 4.79 0.28
N VAL A 12 -21.48 3.78 -0.54
CA VAL A 12 -22.51 2.77 -0.35
C VAL A 12 -21.90 1.39 -0.63
N SER A 13 -22.18 0.42 0.25
CA SER A 13 -21.87 -1.00 0.02
C SER A 13 -23.16 -1.70 -0.40
N GLY A 14 -23.29 -2.00 -1.70
CA GLY A 14 -24.55 -2.50 -2.26
C GLY A 14 -25.66 -1.46 -2.13
N THR A 15 -26.64 -1.72 -1.27
CA THR A 15 -27.73 -0.79 -0.94
C THR A 15 -27.57 -0.10 0.42
N THR A 16 -26.50 -0.41 1.16
CA THR A 16 -26.28 0.11 2.52
C THR A 16 -25.45 1.39 2.47
N TYR A 17 -26.10 2.51 2.76
CA TYR A 17 -25.52 3.86 2.73
C TYR A 17 -24.55 4.13 3.89
N ASN A 18 -23.93 5.31 3.85
CA ASN A 18 -23.12 5.89 4.91
C ASN A 18 -21.87 5.07 5.27
N GLN A 19 -21.24 4.46 4.26
CA GLN A 19 -19.92 3.85 4.40
C GLN A 19 -18.86 4.95 4.34
N LEU A 20 -18.03 5.06 5.37
CA LEU A 20 -17.03 6.13 5.53
C LEU A 20 -15.65 5.50 5.62
N PHE A 21 -14.76 5.89 4.70
CA PHE A 21 -13.35 5.52 4.70
C PHE A 21 -12.50 6.78 4.78
N GLU A 22 -11.47 6.73 5.60
CA GLU A 22 -10.51 7.81 5.76
C GLU A 22 -9.10 7.22 5.84
N PHE A 23 -8.16 7.81 5.10
CA PHE A 23 -6.75 7.46 5.13
C PHE A 23 -5.91 8.72 5.35
N ASN A 24 -5.18 8.76 6.46
CA ASN A 24 -4.38 9.89 6.89
C ASN A 24 -2.90 9.54 7.01
N MET A 25 -2.04 10.45 6.57
CA MET A 25 -0.60 10.37 6.76
C MET A 25 -0.03 11.70 7.27
N LYS A 26 0.90 11.62 8.23
CA LYS A 26 1.76 12.72 8.65
C LYS A 26 3.19 12.20 8.69
N ILE A 27 4.00 12.61 7.73
CA ILE A 27 5.24 11.90 7.38
C ILE A 27 6.37 12.84 7.01
N ASN A 28 7.59 12.29 6.96
CA ASN A 28 8.71 12.91 6.27
C ASN A 28 8.70 12.44 4.80
N ASN A 29 8.49 13.37 3.87
CA ASN A 29 8.22 13.06 2.46
C ASN A 29 9.33 12.22 1.79
N PRO A 30 10.57 12.71 1.66
CA PRO A 30 11.62 11.94 0.99
C PRO A 30 11.92 10.60 1.68
N ALA A 31 11.79 10.54 3.01
CA ALA A 31 12.00 9.29 3.76
C ALA A 31 10.95 8.22 3.41
N LEU A 32 9.67 8.60 3.40
CA LEU A 32 8.59 7.67 2.99
C LEU A 32 8.74 7.28 1.53
N THR A 33 9.02 8.23 0.62
CA THR A 33 9.25 7.94 -0.79
C THR A 33 10.37 6.92 -0.97
N GLY A 34 11.52 7.11 -0.32
CA GLY A 34 12.64 6.16 -0.37
C GLY A 34 12.26 4.77 0.11
N GLN A 35 11.52 4.67 1.22
CA GLN A 35 11.06 3.39 1.76
C GLN A 35 10.13 2.65 0.78
N ILE A 36 9.19 3.35 0.15
CA ILE A 36 8.28 2.76 -0.84
C ILE A 36 9.04 2.32 -2.09
N LEU A 37 10.03 3.08 -2.55
CA LEU A 37 10.89 2.67 -3.67
C LEU A 37 11.63 1.36 -3.40
N VAL A 38 12.18 1.19 -2.19
CA VAL A 38 12.82 -0.09 -1.78
C VAL A 38 11.80 -1.23 -1.73
N ALA A 39 10.58 -0.95 -1.29
CA ALA A 39 9.51 -1.94 -1.26
C ALA A 39 9.06 -2.36 -2.68
N CYS A 40 8.94 -1.40 -3.61
CA CYS A 40 8.70 -1.66 -5.02
C CYS A 40 9.84 -2.46 -5.68
N ALA A 41 11.10 -2.13 -5.35
CA ALA A 41 12.26 -2.88 -5.86
C ALA A 41 12.20 -4.36 -5.44
N ARG A 42 11.79 -4.64 -4.19
CA ARG A 42 11.56 -6.02 -3.72
C ARG A 42 10.44 -6.73 -4.50
N ALA A 43 9.33 -6.05 -4.73
CA ALA A 43 8.24 -6.65 -5.50
C ALA A 43 8.64 -6.90 -6.96
N ALA A 44 9.44 -6.01 -7.55
CA ALA A 44 9.91 -6.14 -8.92
C ALA A 44 10.71 -7.43 -9.17
N THR A 45 11.45 -7.94 -8.18
CA THR A 45 12.19 -9.22 -8.33
C THR A 45 11.30 -10.45 -8.36
N LYS A 46 10.03 -10.32 -7.95
CA LYS A 46 9.02 -11.40 -7.97
C LYS A 46 8.06 -11.27 -9.15
N THR A 47 8.09 -10.14 -9.84
CA THR A 47 7.13 -9.80 -10.90
C THR A 47 7.63 -10.30 -12.25
N LYS A 48 6.72 -10.68 -13.16
CA LYS A 48 7.06 -11.02 -14.55
C LYS A 48 7.51 -9.77 -15.33
N ALA A 49 8.09 -9.96 -16.51
CA ALA A 49 8.50 -8.85 -17.37
C ALA A 49 7.31 -7.95 -17.74
N GLY A 50 7.48 -6.64 -17.57
CA GLY A 50 6.45 -5.63 -17.81
C GLY A 50 6.74 -4.33 -17.07
N ALA A 51 5.83 -3.37 -17.19
CA ALA A 51 5.82 -2.14 -16.41
C ALA A 51 4.53 -2.10 -15.60
N TYR A 52 4.65 -1.85 -14.30
CA TYR A 52 3.53 -1.96 -13.36
C TYR A 52 3.46 -0.73 -12.46
N THR A 53 2.26 -0.24 -12.25
CA THR A 53 1.93 0.69 -11.16
C THR A 53 1.62 -0.09 -9.87
N MET A 54 1.63 0.56 -8.70
CA MET A 54 1.43 -0.14 -7.42
C MET A 54 0.06 -0.82 -7.28
N ILE A 55 -0.98 -0.36 -7.99
CA ILE A 55 -2.31 -1.00 -7.93
C ILE A 55 -2.34 -2.37 -8.62
N GLU A 56 -1.34 -2.67 -9.44
CA GLU A 56 -1.19 -3.94 -10.18
C GLU A 56 -0.31 -4.94 -9.41
N ILE A 57 0.31 -4.52 -8.30
CA ILE A 57 1.24 -5.34 -7.52
C ILE A 57 0.54 -5.82 -6.23
N PRO A 58 0.57 -7.12 -5.91
CA PRO A 58 0.12 -7.61 -4.61
C PRO A 58 0.94 -6.98 -3.48
N VAL A 59 0.29 -6.33 -2.51
CA VAL A 59 1.00 -5.60 -1.42
C VAL A 59 1.93 -6.51 -0.61
N ILE A 60 1.61 -7.80 -0.48
CA ILE A 60 2.47 -8.77 0.22
C ILE A 60 3.85 -8.94 -0.45
N ASP A 61 3.95 -8.74 -1.76
CA ASP A 61 5.22 -8.85 -2.48
C ASP A 61 6.17 -7.69 -2.16
N MET A 62 5.63 -6.56 -1.69
CA MET A 62 6.39 -5.40 -1.22
C MET A 62 6.98 -5.61 0.17
N LEU A 63 6.51 -6.60 0.94
CA LEU A 63 6.97 -6.89 2.29
C LEU A 63 8.16 -7.85 2.31
N TYR A 64 9.01 -7.70 3.32
CA TYR A 64 10.12 -8.61 3.59
C TYR A 64 9.65 -9.80 4.44
N GLY A 65 10.05 -11.01 4.07
CA GLY A 65 9.73 -12.24 4.76
C GLY A 65 8.97 -13.24 3.86
N GLU A 66 8.76 -14.43 4.41
CA GLU A 66 8.01 -15.49 3.74
C GLU A 66 6.51 -15.24 3.79
N LYS A 67 5.81 -15.65 2.73
CA LYS A 67 4.39 -15.39 2.54
C LYS A 67 3.55 -15.91 3.73
N GLU A 68 3.78 -17.15 4.15
CA GLU A 68 2.99 -17.78 5.21
C GLU A 68 3.21 -17.10 6.57
N ASP A 69 4.44 -16.67 6.87
CA ASP A 69 4.75 -15.94 8.10
C ASP A 69 4.08 -14.56 8.12
N LEU A 70 4.07 -13.88 6.98
CA LEU A 70 3.41 -12.58 6.82
C LEU A 70 1.90 -12.70 6.99
N ILE A 71 1.28 -13.71 6.37
CA ILE A 71 -0.17 -13.95 6.50
C ILE A 71 -0.51 -14.22 7.96
N ARG A 72 0.19 -15.15 8.61
CA ARG A 72 -0.06 -15.51 10.02
C ARG A 72 0.05 -14.32 10.97
N ARG A 73 0.88 -13.33 10.65
CA ARG A 73 1.14 -12.17 11.50
C ARG A 73 0.19 -11.00 11.24
N LEU A 74 -0.32 -10.84 10.01
CA LEU A 74 -1.00 -9.61 9.57
C LEU A 74 -2.49 -9.79 9.27
N VAL A 75 -2.99 -11.03 9.19
CA VAL A 75 -4.39 -11.39 8.95
C VAL A 75 -4.91 -12.24 10.12
#